data_AF-A0A4S8MM89-F1
#
_entry.id   AF-A0A4S8MM89-F1
#
_cell.length_a   1.000
_cell.length_b   1.000
_cell.length_c   1.000
_cell.angle_alpha   90.00
_cell.angle_beta   90.00
_cell.angle_gamma   90.00
#
_symmetry.space_group_name_H-M   'P 1'
#
loop_
_entity.id
_entity.type
_entity.pdbx_description
1 polymer ?
#
loop_
_entity_poly.entity_id
_entity_poly.type
_entity_poly.pdbx_seq_one_letter_code
_entity_poly.pdbx_strand_id
1 'polypeptide(L)'
;MPAQKIPIPTFPNNLVVEPNGKVHCPNCHKKVGVGTGGLKNFEKRHWMKDRCTEDGKVYRLTQKKPLVAFLRPRTELVPLQVSTSKTVAPSQNDNPVPPSQESTASCSTSTLPPTTGPFRTLQMLALQVPDGTPTSAGLEVFLSEPTSLLGDTTDSTADILLEKVVNPLLHKVFQGKSDSELENMVKFNRKGVIGFCTFARYVTEVKNIPIGLLEARSSRLEKAVTTLYPHALVTEEAEGPLFESTSPSLGVDINSQAVSLINSDPMIQDVSPPVSLTRQIIDVDSLSPDDNGINPIPMAKGNNLPVSPSIQTSCRGYIVPLSAELRPCRQYPWLLHDIKPLQWDPPYIDTVNQHMAFHAIGCCMTEAEGNGMCRNCYGLSENSSLSKIVQRM
;
A
#
# COMPACT_ATOMS: atom_id res chain seq x y z
N MET A 1 -8.20 -15.79 43.18
CA MET A 1 -8.23 -14.97 41.95
C MET A 1 -8.91 -15.78 40.85
N PRO A 2 -10.06 -15.34 40.31
CA PRO A 2 -10.69 -16.03 39.19
C PRO A 2 -9.82 -15.88 37.95
N ALA A 3 -9.52 -16.98 37.27
CA ALA A 3 -8.80 -16.96 36.00
C ALA A 3 -9.57 -16.09 35.00
N GLN A 4 -8.95 -15.01 34.52
CA GLN A 4 -9.51 -14.19 33.44
C GLN A 4 -9.71 -15.09 32.20
N LYS A 5 -10.96 -15.21 31.74
CA LYS A 5 -11.28 -15.90 30.50
C LYS A 5 -10.76 -15.04 29.35
N ILE A 6 -9.70 -15.51 28.69
CA ILE A 6 -9.19 -14.91 27.45
C ILE A 6 -10.33 -14.96 26.41
N PRO A 7 -10.65 -13.85 25.72
CA PRO A 7 -11.67 -13.84 24.67
C PRO A 7 -11.35 -14.91 23.62
N ILE A 8 -12.32 -15.79 23.35
CA ILE A 8 -12.17 -16.82 22.32
C ILE A 8 -12.12 -16.10 20.97
N PRO A 9 -11.08 -16.28 20.15
CA PRO A 9 -11.00 -15.64 18.84
C PRO A 9 -12.17 -16.08 17.96
N THR A 10 -12.89 -15.10 17.40
CA THR A 10 -13.99 -15.35 16.46
C THR A 10 -13.47 -15.95 15.16
N PHE A 11 -14.29 -16.78 14.51
CA PHE A 11 -13.97 -17.35 13.21
C PHE A 11 -13.78 -16.24 12.14
N PRO A 12 -12.70 -16.26 11.34
CA PRO A 12 -12.45 -15.24 10.33
C PRO A 12 -13.38 -15.40 9.13
N ASN A 13 -14.17 -14.37 8.83
CA ASN A 13 -15.16 -14.38 7.74
C ASN A 13 -14.55 -14.35 6.32
N ASN A 14 -13.27 -14.01 6.19
CA ASN A 14 -12.62 -13.71 4.90
C ASN A 14 -11.67 -14.82 4.43
N LEU A 15 -11.93 -16.07 4.78
CA LEU A 15 -11.10 -17.19 4.32
C LEU A 15 -11.44 -17.57 2.87
N VAL A 16 -10.43 -17.53 1.99
CA VAL A 16 -10.56 -17.96 0.59
C VAL A 16 -10.08 -19.39 0.45
N VAL A 17 -10.91 -20.25 -0.16
CA VAL A 17 -10.54 -21.64 -0.49
C VAL A 17 -9.77 -21.64 -1.81
N GLU A 18 -8.52 -22.10 -1.81
CA GLU A 18 -7.70 -22.27 -3.01
C GLU A 18 -8.32 -23.32 -3.97
N PRO A 19 -8.04 -23.28 -5.29
CA PRO A 19 -8.63 -24.21 -6.28
C PRO A 19 -8.43 -25.71 -5.96
N ASN A 20 -7.20 -26.12 -5.66
CA ASN A 20 -6.83 -26.57 -4.33
C ASN A 20 -7.72 -27.51 -3.48
N GLY A 21 -8.85 -26.96 -3.02
CA GLY A 21 -9.61 -27.46 -1.89
C GLY A 21 -8.92 -27.25 -0.52
N LYS A 22 -7.93 -26.36 -0.40
CA LYS A 22 -7.28 -26.01 0.87
C LYS A 22 -7.46 -24.55 1.22
N VAL A 23 -7.38 -24.25 2.51
CA VAL A 23 -7.43 -22.89 3.07
C VAL A 23 -6.17 -22.65 3.91
N HIS A 24 -5.66 -21.42 3.92
CA HIS A 24 -4.56 -21.03 4.79
C HIS A 24 -5.11 -20.64 6.17
N CYS A 25 -4.78 -21.41 7.21
CA CYS A 25 -5.26 -21.13 8.57
C CYS A 25 -4.53 -19.92 9.17
N PRO A 26 -5.21 -18.83 9.57
CA PRO A 26 -4.54 -17.64 10.08
C PRO A 26 -4.00 -17.79 11.51
N ASN A 27 -4.35 -18.87 12.22
CA ASN A 27 -3.80 -19.13 13.56
C ASN A 27 -2.50 -19.93 13.51
N CYS A 28 -2.47 -21.03 12.74
CA CYS A 28 -1.33 -21.94 12.68
C CYS A 28 -0.48 -21.83 11.40
N HIS A 29 -0.92 -21.02 10.43
CA HIS A 29 -0.29 -20.81 9.13
C HIS A 29 -0.04 -22.09 8.30
N LYS A 30 -0.78 -23.17 8.58
CA LYS A 30 -0.75 -24.38 7.74
C LYS A 30 -1.84 -24.31 6.65
N LYS A 31 -1.56 -24.95 5.51
CA LYS A 31 -2.57 -25.20 4.47
C LYS A 31 -3.40 -26.42 4.88
N VAL A 32 -4.70 -26.24 5.08
CA VAL A 32 -5.60 -27.27 5.59
C VAL A 32 -6.64 -27.59 4.53
N GLY A 33 -6.79 -28.87 4.18
CA GLY A 33 -7.85 -29.33 3.28
C GLY A 33 -9.22 -29.12 3.91
N VAL A 34 -10.11 -28.42 3.21
CA VAL A 34 -11.47 -28.17 3.71
C VAL A 34 -12.41 -29.35 3.44
N GLY A 35 -12.09 -30.20 2.46
CA GLY A 35 -12.93 -31.33 2.04
C GLY A 35 -14.26 -30.88 1.42
N THR A 36 -15.21 -31.81 1.25
CA THR A 36 -16.53 -31.53 0.64
C THR A 36 -17.38 -30.56 1.45
N GLY A 37 -17.15 -30.46 2.76
CA GLY A 37 -17.89 -29.56 3.66
C GLY A 37 -17.41 -28.10 3.67
N GLY A 38 -16.40 -27.74 2.87
CA GLY A 38 -15.90 -26.37 2.74
C GLY A 38 -15.46 -25.75 4.08
N LEU A 39 -15.64 -24.43 4.21
CA LEU A 39 -15.18 -23.68 5.39
C LEU A 39 -15.84 -24.14 6.71
N LYS A 40 -17.08 -24.66 6.67
CA LYS A 40 -17.74 -25.24 7.86
C LYS A 40 -16.98 -26.43 8.42
N ASN A 41 -16.40 -27.26 7.55
CA ASN A 41 -15.58 -28.40 7.97
C ASN A 41 -14.23 -27.95 8.53
N PHE A 42 -13.63 -26.90 7.96
CA PHE A 42 -12.43 -26.27 8.50
C PHE A 42 -12.66 -25.70 9.91
N GLU A 43 -13.77 -24.98 10.12
CA GLU A 43 -14.16 -24.47 11.43
C GLU A 43 -14.31 -25.60 12.45
N LYS A 44 -15.09 -26.63 12.11
CA LYS A 44 -15.39 -27.74 13.02
C LYS A 44 -14.19 -28.62 13.33
N ARG A 45 -13.34 -28.91 12.34
CA ARG A 45 -12.25 -29.90 12.46
C ARG A 45 -10.86 -29.31 12.71
N HIS A 46 -10.65 -28.02 12.44
CA HIS A 46 -9.32 -27.42 12.53
C HIS A 46 -9.28 -26.13 13.37
N TRP A 47 -10.16 -25.15 13.12
CA TRP A 47 -10.08 -23.83 13.77
C TRP A 47 -10.08 -23.93 15.30
N MET A 48 -9.07 -23.35 15.95
CA MET A 48 -8.89 -23.32 17.41
C MET A 48 -8.93 -24.69 18.12
N LYS A 49 -8.78 -25.81 17.38
CA LYS A 49 -8.57 -27.14 17.98
C LYS A 49 -7.15 -27.25 18.52
N ASP A 50 -6.93 -28.17 19.46
CA ASP A 50 -5.65 -28.35 20.17
C ASP A 50 -4.46 -28.38 19.21
N ARG A 51 -4.55 -29.17 18.14
CA ARG A 51 -3.51 -29.24 17.10
C ARG A 51 -3.23 -27.91 16.40
N CYS A 52 -4.28 -27.15 16.06
CA CYS A 52 -4.13 -25.82 15.46
C CYS A 52 -3.49 -24.84 16.46
N THR A 53 -3.87 -24.90 17.73
CA THR A 53 -3.33 -24.05 18.78
C THR A 53 -1.86 -24.36 19.08
N GLU A 54 -1.48 -25.63 19.14
CA GLU A 54 -0.08 -26.06 19.30
C GLU A 54 0.78 -25.64 18.11
N ASP A 55 0.33 -25.91 16.90
CA ASP A 55 1.02 -25.52 15.68
C ASP A 55 1.18 -23.99 15.58
N GLY A 56 0.17 -23.23 15.99
CA GLY A 56 0.24 -21.77 16.08
C GLY A 56 1.25 -21.27 17.10
N LYS A 57 1.41 -21.94 18.24
CA LYS A 57 2.47 -21.62 19.22
C LYS A 57 3.85 -21.85 18.62
N VAL A 58 4.06 -22.98 17.95
CA VAL A 58 5.34 -23.30 17.28
C VAL A 58 5.65 -22.26 16.20
N TYR A 59 4.68 -21.92 15.35
CA TYR A 59 4.84 -20.89 14.33
C TYR A 59 5.22 -19.52 14.93
N ARG A 60 4.57 -19.10 16.00
CA ARG A 60 4.91 -17.84 16.69
C ARG A 60 6.31 -17.89 17.32
N LEU A 61 6.77 -19.05 17.77
CA LEU A 61 8.13 -19.24 18.29
C LEU A 61 9.17 -19.19 17.17
N THR A 62 8.91 -19.79 16.00
CA THR A 62 9.86 -19.77 14.87
C THR A 62 9.91 -18.43 14.14
N GLN A 63 8.81 -17.66 14.14
CA GLN A 63 8.80 -16.29 13.61
C GLN A 63 9.58 -15.29 14.47
N LYS A 64 9.82 -15.60 15.74
CA LYS A 64 10.77 -14.84 16.57
C LYS A 64 12.19 -15.16 16.11
N LYS A 65 12.65 -14.46 15.06
CA LYS A 65 14.02 -14.56 14.54
C LYS A 65 15.02 -14.46 15.71
N PRO A 66 16.05 -15.34 15.77
CA PRO A 66 17.04 -15.29 16.83
C PRO A 66 17.82 -13.97 16.74
N LEU A 67 17.75 -13.18 17.81
CA LEU A 67 18.35 -11.85 18.00
C LEU A 67 19.90 -11.87 18.10
N VAL A 68 20.59 -12.83 17.47
CA VAL A 68 22.03 -13.09 17.67
C VAL A 68 22.93 -12.49 16.58
N ALA A 69 22.39 -11.71 15.64
CA ALA A 69 23.17 -11.13 14.54
C ALA A 69 23.93 -9.81 14.88
N PHE A 70 24.23 -9.54 16.15
CA PHE A 70 24.73 -8.23 16.60
C PHE A 70 26.18 -8.18 17.11
N LEU A 71 27.05 -9.10 16.66
CA LEU A 71 28.50 -8.95 16.82
C LEU A 71 29.15 -8.72 15.45
N ARG A 72 29.10 -7.48 14.95
CA ARG A 72 30.01 -7.03 13.88
C ARG A 72 31.02 -6.02 14.44
N PRO A 73 32.33 -6.17 14.16
CA PRO A 73 33.36 -5.22 14.56
C PRO A 73 33.14 -3.84 13.94
N ARG A 74 33.43 -2.80 14.72
CA ARG A 74 33.24 -1.38 14.44
C ARG A 74 34.42 -0.87 13.60
N THR A 75 34.18 -0.48 12.34
CA THR A 75 35.17 0.20 11.49
C THR A 75 35.26 1.68 11.87
N GLU A 76 36.49 2.19 11.92
CA GLU A 76 36.90 3.52 12.36
C GLU A 76 36.47 4.61 11.36
N LEU A 77 35.96 5.74 11.88
CA LEU A 77 35.42 6.86 11.10
C LEU A 77 36.54 7.84 10.73
N VAL A 78 36.68 8.13 9.44
CA VAL A 78 37.52 9.20 8.89
C VAL A 78 36.74 10.53 8.87
N PRO A 79 37.34 11.68 9.25
CA PRO A 79 36.64 12.98 9.24
C PRO A 79 36.48 13.58 7.83
N LEU A 80 35.28 14.09 7.54
CA LEU A 80 34.93 14.78 6.30
C LEU A 80 35.20 16.30 6.44
N GLN A 81 36.01 16.88 5.55
CA GLN A 81 36.26 18.33 5.51
C GLN A 81 35.17 19.09 4.75
N VAL A 82 34.77 20.21 5.33
CA VAL A 82 33.76 21.17 4.86
C VAL A 82 34.39 22.10 3.82
N SER A 83 33.74 22.31 2.68
CA SER A 83 34.05 23.40 1.74
C SER A 83 32.87 24.35 1.65
N THR A 84 33.12 25.63 1.93
CA THR A 84 32.16 26.72 2.01
C THR A 84 31.93 27.35 0.63
N SER A 85 30.66 27.43 0.22
CA SER A 85 30.26 28.09 -1.03
C SER A 85 30.07 29.60 -0.87
N LYS A 86 30.49 30.33 -1.89
CA LYS A 86 30.58 31.79 -1.99
C LYS A 86 29.24 32.44 -2.35
N THR A 87 28.88 33.50 -1.63
CA THR A 87 27.67 34.33 -1.81
C THR A 87 27.76 35.22 -3.06
N VAL A 88 26.70 35.25 -3.88
CA VAL A 88 26.53 36.13 -5.05
C VAL A 88 25.47 37.20 -4.74
N ALA A 89 25.76 38.44 -5.13
CA ALA A 89 24.93 39.63 -4.88
C ALA A 89 23.75 39.76 -5.87
N PRO A 90 22.66 40.48 -5.50
CA PRO A 90 21.49 40.68 -6.35
C PRO A 90 21.66 41.90 -7.28
N SER A 91 21.33 41.72 -8.56
CA SER A 91 21.20 42.82 -9.53
C SER A 91 19.74 43.22 -9.65
N GLN A 92 19.43 44.49 -9.37
CA GLN A 92 18.20 45.17 -9.73
C GLN A 92 18.18 45.40 -11.25
N ASN A 93 16.98 45.38 -11.87
CA ASN A 93 16.67 46.21 -13.03
C ASN A 93 15.15 46.28 -13.28
N ASP A 94 14.66 47.52 -13.13
CA ASP A 94 13.58 48.28 -13.77
C ASP A 94 12.58 47.63 -14.76
N ASN A 95 11.29 47.91 -14.48
CA ASN A 95 10.17 48.08 -15.43
C ASN A 95 10.22 49.51 -16.05
N PRO A 96 9.45 49.93 -17.09
CA PRO A 96 8.17 49.40 -17.61
C PRO A 96 7.97 49.46 -19.16
N VAL A 97 6.80 49.02 -19.64
CA VAL A 97 5.86 49.68 -20.61
C VAL A 97 5.09 48.62 -21.45
N PRO A 98 3.75 48.73 -21.59
CA PRO A 98 2.92 47.75 -22.33
C PRO A 98 2.67 48.18 -23.79
N PRO A 99 2.43 47.22 -24.70
CA PRO A 99 1.66 47.52 -25.89
C PRO A 99 0.40 46.64 -26.07
N SER A 100 -0.54 47.33 -26.70
CA SER A 100 -1.89 47.01 -27.18
C SER A 100 -2.25 45.59 -27.57
N GLN A 101 -3.53 45.32 -27.30
CA GLN A 101 -4.36 44.23 -27.79
C GLN A 101 -4.56 44.31 -29.30
N GLU A 102 -4.38 43.18 -29.98
CA GLU A 102 -5.12 42.85 -31.21
C GLU A 102 -5.72 41.45 -31.04
N SER A 103 -7.06 41.40 -31.16
CA SER A 103 -7.85 40.18 -31.11
C SER A 103 -7.78 39.48 -32.46
N THR A 104 -7.08 38.35 -32.52
CA THR A 104 -7.20 37.41 -33.65
C THR A 104 -7.71 36.09 -33.11
N ALA A 105 -8.91 35.71 -33.55
CA ALA A 105 -9.52 34.41 -33.25
C ALA A 105 -8.62 33.30 -33.82
N SER A 106 -7.85 32.66 -32.94
CA SER A 106 -6.94 31.57 -33.29
C SER A 106 -7.43 30.29 -32.64
N CYS A 107 -7.45 29.23 -33.43
CA CYS A 107 -7.90 27.89 -33.07
C CYS A 107 -7.18 27.42 -31.80
N SER A 108 -7.93 27.25 -30.70
CA SER A 108 -7.40 26.89 -29.38
C SER A 108 -6.73 25.52 -29.42
N THR A 109 -5.44 25.49 -29.73
CA THR A 109 -4.59 24.35 -29.38
C THR A 109 -4.47 24.39 -27.87
N SER A 110 -5.14 23.47 -27.19
CA SER A 110 -5.15 23.35 -25.72
C SER A 110 -3.71 23.24 -25.22
N THR A 111 -3.15 24.38 -24.85
CA THR A 111 -1.81 24.46 -24.30
C THR A 111 -1.98 24.11 -22.83
N LEU A 112 -1.62 22.87 -22.47
CA LEU A 112 -1.66 22.42 -21.08
C LEU A 112 -0.85 23.42 -20.23
N PRO A 113 -1.41 23.96 -19.13
CA PRO A 113 -0.69 24.88 -18.27
C PRO A 113 0.60 24.21 -17.76
N PRO A 114 1.69 24.97 -17.54
CA PRO A 114 2.98 24.42 -17.12
C PRO A 114 2.81 23.62 -15.83
N THR A 115 2.94 22.29 -15.94
CA THR A 115 2.71 21.36 -14.84
C THR A 115 3.90 21.38 -13.88
N THR A 116 3.97 22.35 -12.96
CA THR A 116 4.87 22.28 -11.80
C THR A 116 4.17 21.55 -10.68
N GLY A 117 4.42 20.25 -10.56
CA GLY A 117 3.78 19.43 -9.53
C GLY A 117 4.50 18.10 -9.30
N PRO A 118 4.17 17.41 -8.20
CA PRO A 118 4.83 16.17 -7.80
C PRO A 118 4.67 15.01 -8.80
N PHE A 119 3.63 15.06 -9.63
CA PHE A 119 3.38 14.05 -10.66
C PHE A 119 3.99 14.42 -12.01
N ARG A 120 4.74 15.53 -12.11
CA ARG A 120 5.34 16.00 -13.37
C ARG A 120 6.29 14.96 -13.96
N THR A 121 7.18 14.39 -13.17
CA THR A 121 8.16 13.39 -13.64
C THR A 121 7.46 12.18 -14.23
N LEU A 122 6.47 11.61 -13.52
CA LEU A 122 5.68 10.49 -14.01
C LEU A 122 4.91 10.84 -15.28
N GLN A 123 4.34 12.06 -15.36
CA GLN A 123 3.63 12.51 -16.55
C GLN A 123 4.57 12.63 -17.77
N MET A 124 5.77 13.19 -17.58
CA MET A 124 6.79 13.28 -18.64
C MET A 124 7.23 11.91 -19.13
N LEU A 125 7.50 10.99 -18.20
CA LEU A 125 7.83 9.59 -18.51
C LEU A 125 6.69 8.88 -19.24
N ALA A 126 5.44 9.09 -18.82
CA ALA A 126 4.28 8.49 -19.46
C ALA A 126 4.10 8.95 -20.91
N LEU A 127 4.53 10.17 -21.26
CA LEU A 127 4.50 10.65 -22.64
C LEU A 127 5.44 9.89 -23.58
N GLN A 128 6.49 9.26 -23.03
CA GLN A 128 7.51 8.51 -23.77
C GLN A 128 7.13 7.04 -23.99
N VAL A 129 6.09 6.56 -23.30
CA VAL A 129 5.54 5.21 -23.52
C VAL A 129 4.91 5.16 -24.93
N PRO A 130 5.17 4.14 -25.75
CA PRO A 130 4.46 3.97 -27.02
C PRO A 130 2.96 3.75 -26.80
N ASP A 131 2.13 4.21 -27.74
CA ASP A 131 0.69 3.91 -27.70
C ASP A 131 0.48 2.41 -28.01
N GLY A 132 0.33 1.61 -26.97
CA GLY A 132 -0.09 0.21 -27.07
C GLY A 132 -1.60 0.06 -27.20
N THR A 133 -2.05 -1.06 -27.76
CA THR A 133 -3.46 -1.46 -27.64
C THR A 133 -3.76 -1.72 -26.17
N PRO A 134 -4.79 -1.06 -25.59
CA PRO A 134 -5.12 -1.25 -24.18
C PRO A 134 -5.56 -2.70 -23.95
N THR A 135 -4.66 -3.50 -23.40
CA THR A 135 -5.01 -4.76 -22.76
C THR A 135 -5.57 -4.41 -21.40
N SER A 136 -6.73 -4.96 -21.03
CA SER A 136 -7.37 -4.81 -19.71
C SER A 136 -6.34 -5.08 -18.60
N ALA A 137 -5.78 -4.00 -18.04
CA ALA A 137 -4.62 -4.07 -17.16
C ALA A 137 -4.81 -3.14 -15.97
N GLY A 138 -6.04 -2.96 -15.49
CA GLY A 138 -6.39 -2.21 -14.28
C GLY A 138 -6.27 -0.69 -14.36
N LEU A 139 -5.34 -0.11 -15.14
CA LEU A 139 -5.18 1.34 -15.28
C LEU A 139 -6.29 2.00 -16.11
N GLU A 140 -7.08 1.23 -16.85
CA GLU A 140 -8.20 1.74 -17.65
C GLU A 140 -9.25 2.47 -16.82
N VAL A 141 -9.32 2.19 -15.51
CA VAL A 141 -10.24 2.90 -14.62
C VAL A 141 -9.95 4.40 -14.58
N PHE A 142 -8.69 4.82 -14.74
CA PHE A 142 -8.30 6.22 -14.73
C PHE A 142 -8.48 6.93 -16.07
N LEU A 143 -9.00 6.25 -17.10
CA LEU A 143 -9.38 6.89 -18.37
C LEU A 143 -10.67 7.71 -18.23
N SER A 144 -11.45 7.46 -17.19
CA SER A 144 -12.67 8.23 -16.89
C SER A 144 -12.30 9.56 -16.23
N GLU A 145 -13.11 10.58 -16.47
CA GLU A 145 -12.96 11.88 -15.81
C GLU A 145 -12.96 11.73 -14.28
N PRO A 146 -12.04 12.39 -13.56
CA PRO A 146 -11.93 12.26 -12.10
C PRO A 146 -13.23 12.59 -11.36
N THR A 147 -14.00 13.57 -11.84
CA THR A 147 -15.32 13.92 -11.29
C THR A 147 -16.30 12.75 -11.34
N SER A 148 -16.35 12.04 -12.48
CA SER A 148 -17.20 10.86 -12.67
C SER A 148 -16.75 9.68 -11.80
N LEU A 149 -15.44 9.49 -11.62
CA LEU A 149 -14.89 8.42 -10.78
C LEU A 149 -15.20 8.61 -9.29
N LEU A 150 -15.22 9.85 -8.83
CA LEU A 150 -15.49 10.14 -7.42
C LEU A 150 -16.99 10.19 -7.11
N GLY A 151 -17.85 10.41 -8.11
CA GLY A 151 -19.27 10.62 -7.91
C GLY A 151 -19.60 11.98 -7.29
N ASP A 152 -20.87 12.18 -6.93
CA ASP A 152 -21.31 13.40 -6.25
C ASP A 152 -20.72 13.45 -4.82
N THR A 153 -19.70 14.27 -4.68
CA THR A 153 -18.86 14.40 -3.49
C THR A 153 -18.71 15.87 -3.10
N THR A 154 -19.73 16.67 -3.43
CA THR A 154 -19.78 18.10 -3.13
C THR A 154 -19.70 18.38 -1.63
N ASP A 155 -20.29 17.51 -0.80
CA ASP A 155 -20.36 17.69 0.66
C ASP A 155 -19.39 16.80 1.47
N SER A 156 -18.56 16.00 0.80
CA SER A 156 -17.66 15.07 1.50
C SER A 156 -16.36 15.76 1.94
N THR A 157 -15.96 15.56 3.20
CA THR A 157 -14.63 15.97 3.68
C THR A 157 -13.53 15.15 2.98
N ALA A 158 -12.33 15.71 2.90
CA ALA A 158 -11.18 15.04 2.28
C ALA A 158 -10.91 13.65 2.87
N ASP A 159 -11.03 13.49 4.20
CA ASP A 159 -10.82 12.21 4.88
C ASP A 159 -11.89 11.17 4.51
N ILE A 160 -13.16 11.57 4.47
CA ILE A 160 -14.26 10.67 4.09
C ILE A 160 -14.10 10.26 2.62
N LEU A 161 -13.82 11.21 1.75
CA LEU A 161 -13.60 10.96 0.33
C LEU A 161 -12.41 10.02 0.09
N LEU A 162 -11.31 10.25 0.81
CA LEU A 162 -10.14 9.40 0.78
C LEU A 162 -10.51 7.96 1.16
N GLU A 163 -11.10 7.77 2.34
CA GLU A 163 -11.34 6.43 2.87
C GLU A 163 -12.44 5.67 2.13
N LYS A 164 -13.49 6.35 1.68
CA LYS A 164 -14.66 5.71 1.09
C LYS A 164 -14.58 5.54 -0.42
N VAL A 165 -13.81 6.37 -1.11
CA VAL A 165 -13.81 6.40 -2.59
C VAL A 165 -12.41 6.21 -3.15
N VAL A 166 -11.46 7.06 -2.76
CA VAL A 166 -10.11 7.05 -3.34
C VAL A 166 -9.33 5.80 -2.93
N ASN A 167 -9.31 5.44 -1.64
CA ASN A 167 -8.59 4.26 -1.13
C ASN A 167 -9.10 2.96 -1.78
N PRO A 168 -10.41 2.66 -1.84
CA PRO A 168 -10.91 1.49 -2.54
C PRO A 168 -10.52 1.45 -4.02
N LEU A 169 -10.58 2.59 -4.71
CA LEU A 169 -10.16 2.69 -6.11
C LEU A 169 -8.67 2.39 -6.28
N LEU A 170 -7.82 3.00 -5.46
CA LEU A 170 -6.38 2.76 -5.46
C LEU A 170 -6.06 1.32 -5.06
N HIS A 171 -6.76 0.74 -4.09
CA HIS A 171 -6.57 -0.65 -3.70
C HIS A 171 -6.93 -1.61 -4.82
N LYS A 172 -8.05 -1.37 -5.52
CA LYS A 172 -8.46 -2.16 -6.68
C LYS A 172 -7.37 -2.22 -7.76
N VAL A 173 -6.64 -1.11 -7.97
CA VAL A 173 -5.61 -1.04 -9.02
C VAL A 173 -4.24 -1.51 -8.54
N PHE A 174 -3.82 -1.13 -7.33
CA PHE A 174 -2.44 -1.27 -6.87
C PHE A 174 -2.22 -2.33 -5.79
N GLN A 175 -3.26 -2.72 -5.03
CA GLN A 175 -3.08 -3.62 -3.89
C GLN A 175 -2.76 -5.04 -4.35
N GLY A 176 -1.71 -5.63 -3.78
CA GLY A 176 -1.28 -6.98 -4.10
C GLY A 176 -0.56 -7.13 -5.45
N LYS A 177 -0.45 -6.05 -6.24
CA LYS A 177 0.26 -6.07 -7.52
C LYS A 177 1.76 -6.07 -7.31
N SER A 178 2.44 -7.02 -7.94
CA SER A 178 3.90 -7.08 -8.05
C SER A 178 4.43 -6.01 -9.01
N ASP A 179 5.74 -5.76 -8.96
CA ASP A 179 6.38 -4.78 -9.86
C ASP A 179 6.27 -5.23 -11.34
N SER A 180 6.41 -6.52 -11.62
CA SER A 180 6.22 -7.07 -12.98
C SER A 180 4.77 -6.93 -13.48
N GLU A 181 3.77 -7.06 -12.60
CA GLU A 181 2.39 -6.75 -12.97
C GLU A 181 2.23 -5.28 -13.32
N LEU A 182 2.77 -4.35 -12.51
CA LEU A 182 2.71 -2.92 -12.80
C LEU A 182 3.42 -2.57 -14.11
N GLU A 183 4.56 -3.17 -14.40
CA GLU A 183 5.24 -3.04 -15.70
C GLU A 183 4.31 -3.49 -16.84
N ASN A 184 3.68 -4.66 -16.73
CA ASN A 184 2.71 -5.10 -17.75
C ASN A 184 1.55 -4.11 -17.90
N MET A 185 1.06 -3.52 -16.80
CA MET A 185 0.00 -2.49 -16.84
C MET A 185 0.45 -1.23 -17.58
N VAL A 186 1.69 -0.77 -17.34
CA VAL A 186 2.28 0.39 -18.02
C VAL A 186 2.51 0.11 -19.51
N LYS A 187 3.10 -1.05 -19.85
CA LYS A 187 3.48 -1.44 -21.21
C LYS A 187 2.33 -1.35 -22.21
N PHE A 188 1.11 -1.65 -21.77
CA PHE A 188 -0.07 -1.68 -22.63
C PHE A 188 -1.02 -0.49 -22.44
N ASN A 189 -0.78 0.38 -21.46
CA ASN A 189 -1.78 1.39 -21.10
C ASN A 189 -1.17 2.76 -20.72
N ARG A 190 -0.45 3.38 -21.67
CA ARG A 190 0.01 4.77 -21.57
C ARG A 190 -1.08 5.73 -21.10
N LYS A 191 -2.25 5.67 -21.74
CA LYS A 191 -3.38 6.54 -21.42
C LYS A 191 -3.83 6.37 -19.97
N GLY A 192 -3.76 5.16 -19.43
CA GLY A 192 -4.06 4.88 -18.03
C GLY A 192 -3.04 5.49 -17.04
N VAL A 193 -1.75 5.53 -17.40
CA VAL A 193 -0.72 6.22 -16.58
C VAL A 193 -0.94 7.73 -16.59
N ILE A 194 -1.24 8.31 -17.75
CA ILE A 194 -1.60 9.73 -17.87
C ILE A 194 -2.89 10.03 -17.10
N GLY A 195 -3.89 9.16 -17.24
CA GLY A 195 -5.16 9.23 -16.50
C GLY A 195 -4.94 9.21 -14.99
N PHE A 196 -4.04 8.34 -14.49
CA PHE A 196 -3.66 8.33 -13.08
C PHE A 196 -3.04 9.67 -12.65
N CYS A 197 -2.15 10.26 -13.47
CA CYS A 197 -1.57 11.57 -13.17
C CYS A 197 -2.66 12.66 -13.09
N THR A 198 -3.62 12.66 -14.02
CA THR A 198 -4.76 13.58 -14.01
C THR A 198 -5.64 13.38 -12.79
N PHE A 199 -5.95 12.13 -12.44
CA PHE A 199 -6.69 11.78 -11.24
C PHE A 199 -5.97 12.23 -9.95
N ALA A 200 -4.67 11.93 -9.84
CA ALA A 200 -3.85 12.27 -8.69
C ALA A 200 -3.76 13.79 -8.49
N ARG A 201 -3.59 14.54 -9.57
CA ARG A 201 -3.64 16.01 -9.56
C ARG A 201 -5.01 16.52 -9.10
N TYR A 202 -6.10 15.99 -9.65
CA TYR A 202 -7.45 16.40 -9.26
C TYR A 202 -7.73 16.16 -7.77
N VAL A 203 -7.41 14.98 -7.23
CA VAL A 203 -7.68 14.70 -5.82
C VAL A 203 -6.80 15.51 -4.87
N THR A 204 -5.59 15.86 -5.27
CA THR A 204 -4.67 16.67 -4.44
C THR A 204 -5.00 18.15 -4.50
N GLU A 205 -5.20 18.71 -5.70
CA GLU A 205 -5.42 20.15 -5.91
C GLU A 205 -6.88 20.57 -5.69
N VAL A 206 -7.85 19.77 -6.14
CA VAL A 206 -9.28 20.13 -6.06
C VAL A 206 -9.92 19.57 -4.79
N LYS A 207 -9.59 18.34 -4.41
CA LYS A 207 -10.18 17.68 -3.23
C LYS A 207 -9.33 17.79 -1.97
N ASN A 208 -8.19 18.49 -2.02
CA ASN A 208 -7.30 18.75 -0.88
C ASN A 208 -6.83 17.47 -0.16
N ILE A 209 -6.73 16.34 -0.87
CA ILE A 209 -6.19 15.11 -0.31
C ILE A 209 -4.66 15.24 -0.22
N PRO A 210 -4.03 14.94 0.92
CA PRO A 210 -2.58 15.02 1.06
C PRO A 210 -1.82 14.18 0.03
N ILE A 211 -0.88 14.83 -0.66
CA ILE A 211 -0.03 14.21 -1.68
C ILE A 211 0.70 12.94 -1.20
N GLY A 212 1.18 12.92 0.05
CA GLY A 212 1.93 11.78 0.62
C GLY A 212 1.17 10.45 0.60
N LEU A 213 -0.16 10.48 0.44
CA LEU A 213 -0.98 9.28 0.32
C LEU A 213 -0.86 8.64 -1.07
N LEU A 214 -0.50 9.41 -2.10
CA LEU A 214 -0.35 8.95 -3.48
C LEU A 214 1.11 8.70 -3.87
N GLU A 215 2.07 9.32 -3.18
CA GLU A 215 3.51 9.24 -3.48
C GLU A 215 4.01 7.80 -3.68
N ALA A 216 3.68 6.90 -2.75
CA ALA A 216 4.11 5.51 -2.85
C ALA A 216 3.60 4.81 -4.12
N ARG A 217 2.43 5.21 -4.65
CA ARG A 217 1.83 4.62 -5.85
C ARG A 217 2.41 5.26 -7.12
N SER A 218 2.61 6.58 -7.13
CA SER A 218 3.26 7.27 -8.23
C SER A 218 4.70 6.79 -8.42
N SER A 219 5.47 6.65 -7.33
CA SER A 219 6.85 6.15 -7.40
C SER A 219 6.95 4.72 -7.92
N ARG A 220 5.97 3.86 -7.64
CA ARG A 220 5.93 2.51 -8.21
C ARG A 220 5.63 2.50 -9.71
N LEU A 221 4.74 3.38 -10.18
CA LEU A 221 4.49 3.54 -11.62
C LEU A 221 5.70 4.16 -12.33
N GLU A 222 6.35 5.16 -11.73
CA GLU A 222 7.57 5.77 -12.25
C GLU A 222 8.69 4.74 -12.41
N LYS A 223 8.90 3.90 -11.38
CA LYS A 223 9.82 2.77 -11.44
C LYS A 223 9.47 1.83 -12.59
N ALA A 224 8.20 1.44 -12.73
CA ALA A 224 7.75 0.55 -13.80
C ALA A 224 7.98 1.14 -15.21
N VAL A 225 7.70 2.43 -15.42
CA VAL A 225 7.98 3.12 -16.68
C VAL A 225 9.48 3.15 -16.97
N THR A 226 10.30 3.50 -15.97
CA THR A 226 11.76 3.58 -16.11
C THR A 226 12.39 2.22 -16.39
N THR A 227 11.87 1.14 -15.78
CA THR A 227 12.34 -0.23 -16.06
C THR A 227 12.06 -0.64 -17.50
N LEU A 228 10.87 -0.31 -18.04
CA LEU A 228 10.48 -0.68 -19.40
C LEU A 228 11.14 0.19 -20.47
N TYR A 229 11.40 1.45 -20.15
CA TYR A 229 11.90 2.45 -21.09
C TYR A 229 13.11 3.19 -20.49
N PRO A 230 14.23 2.49 -20.22
CA PRO A 230 15.38 3.07 -19.51
C PRO A 230 16.06 4.21 -20.27
N HIS A 231 15.95 4.23 -21.60
CA HIS A 231 16.55 5.25 -22.46
C HIS A 231 15.72 6.54 -22.56
N ALA A 232 14.51 6.53 -22.01
CA ALA A 232 13.57 7.62 -22.20
C ALA A 232 13.98 8.89 -21.41
N LEU A 233 14.85 8.76 -20.41
CA LEU A 233 15.41 9.89 -19.65
C LEU A 233 16.62 10.58 -20.32
N VAL A 234 17.15 10.07 -21.45
CA VAL A 234 18.45 10.51 -21.99
C VAL A 234 18.33 11.60 -23.07
N THR A 235 17.16 12.20 -23.29
CA THR A 235 16.94 13.13 -24.43
C THR A 235 17.30 14.60 -24.15
N GLU A 236 18.01 14.92 -23.08
CA GLU A 236 18.58 16.27 -22.88
C GLU A 236 20.05 16.18 -22.52
N GLU A 237 20.89 15.94 -23.54
CA GLU A 237 22.24 16.51 -23.69
C GLU A 237 22.80 16.09 -25.06
N ALA A 238 22.09 16.44 -26.13
CA ALA A 238 22.76 16.60 -27.41
C ALA A 238 23.54 17.91 -27.35
N GLU A 239 24.74 17.85 -26.76
CA GLU A 239 25.82 18.77 -27.13
C GLU A 239 26.06 18.62 -28.63
N GLY A 240 25.37 19.43 -29.44
CA GLY A 240 25.68 19.58 -30.84
C GLY A 240 26.90 20.50 -30.99
N PRO A 241 27.99 20.05 -31.64
CA PRO A 241 28.97 20.97 -32.20
C PRO A 241 28.28 21.79 -33.29
N LEU A 242 28.57 23.10 -33.32
CA LEU A 242 28.34 24.01 -34.45
C LEU A 242 28.62 23.30 -35.78
N PHE A 243 27.58 22.92 -36.53
CA PHE A 243 27.71 22.69 -37.97
C PHE A 243 27.13 23.88 -38.70
N GLU A 244 28.04 24.62 -39.33
CA GLU A 244 27.76 25.68 -40.28
C GLU A 244 26.78 25.20 -41.35
N SER A 245 25.77 26.04 -41.59
CA SER A 245 24.88 25.95 -42.73
C SER A 245 25.68 25.90 -44.03
N THR A 246 25.55 24.79 -44.76
CA THR A 246 25.69 24.84 -46.22
C THR A 246 24.57 24.02 -46.85
N SER A 247 23.65 24.72 -47.49
CA SER A 247 22.64 24.15 -48.40
C SER A 247 23.34 23.43 -49.57
N PRO A 248 22.73 22.39 -50.17
CA PRO A 248 21.94 22.68 -51.37
C PRO A 248 20.78 21.71 -51.70
N SER A 249 19.82 22.26 -52.46
CA SER A 249 19.17 21.71 -53.65
C SER A 249 18.37 20.40 -53.59
N LEU A 250 17.04 20.58 -53.71
CA LEU A 250 16.09 19.92 -54.62
C LEU A 250 16.60 18.72 -55.43
N GLY A 251 15.91 17.59 -55.25
CA GLY A 251 15.92 16.42 -56.14
C GLY A 251 14.70 15.55 -55.85
N VAL A 252 13.66 15.73 -56.64
CA VAL A 252 12.45 14.91 -56.73
C VAL A 252 12.82 13.51 -57.24
N ASP A 253 12.24 12.46 -56.66
CA ASP A 253 11.74 11.35 -57.50
C ASP A 253 10.64 10.53 -56.81
N ILE A 254 9.53 10.46 -57.53
CA ILE A 254 8.33 9.66 -57.31
C ILE A 254 8.53 8.37 -58.11
N ASN A 255 8.53 7.18 -57.48
CA ASN A 255 8.06 5.99 -58.19
C ASN A 255 7.73 4.78 -57.29
N SER A 256 6.46 4.37 -57.37
CA SER A 256 5.96 3.01 -57.60
C SER A 256 6.64 1.80 -56.94
N GLN A 257 5.89 1.03 -56.14
CA GLN A 257 5.26 -0.23 -56.60
C GLN A 257 4.44 -0.92 -55.49
N ALA A 258 3.27 -1.40 -55.88
CA ALA A 258 2.39 -2.28 -55.13
C ALA A 258 2.65 -3.73 -55.53
N VAL A 259 2.71 -4.69 -54.59
CA VAL A 259 2.41 -6.11 -54.84
C VAL A 259 1.95 -6.84 -53.56
N SER A 260 0.74 -7.42 -53.67
CA SER A 260 0.20 -8.71 -53.17
C SER A 260 0.56 -9.24 -51.76
N LEU A 261 -0.38 -9.50 -50.83
CA LEU A 261 -1.40 -10.58 -50.77
C LEU A 261 -0.78 -12.00 -50.74
N ILE A 262 -0.61 -12.57 -49.53
CA ILE A 262 -0.59 -14.02 -49.26
C ILE A 262 -1.23 -14.30 -47.89
N ASN A 263 -2.40 -14.96 -47.95
CA ASN A 263 -3.04 -15.72 -46.87
C ASN A 263 -2.22 -16.95 -46.51
N SER A 264 -2.16 -17.32 -45.22
CA SER A 264 -2.11 -18.72 -44.80
C SER A 264 -2.46 -18.85 -43.31
N ASP A 265 -3.62 -19.42 -43.07
CA ASP A 265 -4.15 -19.89 -41.79
C ASP A 265 -4.10 -21.43 -41.82
N PRO A 266 -3.60 -22.13 -40.79
CA PRO A 266 -3.83 -23.56 -40.68
C PRO A 266 -4.67 -23.93 -39.44
N MET A 267 -5.77 -24.60 -39.77
CA MET A 267 -6.61 -25.50 -38.97
C MET A 267 -5.96 -26.10 -37.72
N ILE A 268 -6.68 -26.04 -36.60
CA ILE A 268 -6.54 -27.03 -35.51
C ILE A 268 -7.85 -27.79 -35.35
N GLN A 269 -7.73 -29.11 -35.46
CA GLN A 269 -8.78 -30.10 -35.41
C GLN A 269 -9.27 -30.37 -33.99
N ASP A 270 -10.58 -30.61 -33.97
CA ASP A 270 -11.44 -31.13 -32.93
C ASP A 270 -11.07 -32.59 -32.55
N VAL A 271 -10.86 -32.86 -31.27
CA VAL A 271 -10.85 -34.21 -30.70
C VAL A 271 -11.57 -34.16 -29.35
N SER A 272 -12.81 -34.65 -29.35
CA SER A 272 -13.66 -34.92 -28.19
C SER A 272 -13.53 -36.42 -27.76
N PRO A 273 -14.08 -36.89 -26.62
CA PRO A 273 -13.30 -37.48 -25.53
C PRO A 273 -13.63 -38.97 -25.28
N PRO A 274 -13.06 -39.61 -24.23
CA PRO A 274 -13.66 -40.83 -23.70
C PRO A 274 -13.97 -40.82 -22.19
N VAL A 275 -15.21 -41.22 -21.94
CA VAL A 275 -15.63 -42.28 -21.00
C VAL A 275 -15.95 -41.90 -19.55
N SER A 276 -17.24 -42.09 -19.27
CA SER A 276 -17.98 -42.06 -18.02
C SER A 276 -17.43 -42.99 -16.94
N LEU A 277 -17.50 -42.54 -15.69
CA LEU A 277 -17.40 -43.40 -14.51
C LEU A 277 -18.62 -43.19 -13.61
N THR A 278 -19.52 -44.16 -13.67
CA THR A 278 -20.75 -44.28 -12.87
C THR A 278 -20.36 -44.40 -11.40
N ARG A 279 -20.69 -43.41 -10.57
CA ARG A 279 -20.50 -43.46 -9.12
C ARG A 279 -21.86 -43.59 -8.44
N GLN A 280 -22.05 -44.71 -7.74
CA GLN A 280 -23.20 -44.99 -6.90
C GLN A 280 -23.40 -43.88 -5.86
N ILE A 281 -24.62 -43.35 -5.80
CA ILE A 281 -25.09 -42.45 -4.75
C ILE A 281 -25.64 -43.36 -3.64
N ILE A 282 -25.03 -43.30 -2.47
CA ILE A 282 -25.56 -43.90 -1.24
C ILE A 282 -26.39 -42.82 -0.57
N ASP A 283 -27.68 -43.10 -0.40
CA ASP A 283 -28.63 -42.29 0.34
C ASP A 283 -28.36 -42.41 1.85
N VAL A 284 -28.19 -41.28 2.54
CA VAL A 284 -27.82 -41.18 3.97
C VAL A 284 -28.94 -40.45 4.73
N ASP A 285 -30.20 -40.66 4.37
CA ASP A 285 -31.36 -40.20 5.16
C ASP A 285 -32.07 -41.35 5.90
N SER A 286 -31.34 -42.37 6.36
CA SER A 286 -31.92 -43.47 7.13
C SER A 286 -31.08 -43.86 8.35
N LEU A 287 -30.94 -42.95 9.33
CA LEU A 287 -30.68 -43.32 10.74
C LEU A 287 -31.15 -42.19 11.70
N SER A 288 -32.37 -42.32 12.21
CA SER A 288 -32.72 -41.96 13.59
C SER A 288 -32.76 -43.28 14.38
N PRO A 289 -32.40 -43.35 15.69
CA PRO A 289 -33.10 -42.56 16.72
C PRO A 289 -32.34 -42.27 18.05
N ASP A 290 -33.04 -41.51 18.89
CA ASP A 290 -33.11 -41.56 20.37
C ASP A 290 -31.97 -41.09 21.30
N ASP A 291 -32.32 -40.02 22.02
CA ASP A 291 -32.56 -39.99 23.47
C ASP A 291 -31.41 -40.38 24.41
N ASN A 292 -30.89 -39.39 25.14
CA ASN A 292 -30.52 -39.55 26.55
C ASN A 292 -30.29 -38.18 27.20
N GLY A 293 -31.25 -37.77 28.01
CA GLY A 293 -31.15 -36.65 28.92
C GLY A 293 -30.13 -36.87 30.03
N ILE A 294 -29.43 -35.80 30.39
CA ILE A 294 -28.69 -35.69 31.66
C ILE A 294 -29.05 -34.34 32.29
N ASN A 295 -29.68 -34.43 33.45
CA ASN A 295 -30.06 -33.31 34.33
C ASN A 295 -28.83 -32.51 34.80
N PRO A 296 -28.94 -31.18 34.97
CA PRO A 296 -27.89 -30.37 35.57
C PRO A 296 -27.89 -30.44 37.11
N ILE A 297 -26.68 -30.50 37.67
CA ILE A 297 -26.38 -30.47 39.12
C ILE A 297 -26.58 -29.03 39.64
N PRO A 298 -27.24 -28.80 40.80
CA PRO A 298 -27.47 -27.47 41.34
C PRO A 298 -26.22 -26.90 42.02
N MET A 299 -25.74 -25.75 41.55
CA MET A 299 -24.66 -25.00 42.21
C MET A 299 -25.20 -24.12 43.34
N ALA A 300 -24.52 -24.19 44.49
CA ALA A 300 -24.83 -23.45 45.71
C ALA A 300 -24.69 -21.92 45.53
N LYS A 301 -25.64 -21.18 46.12
CA LYS A 301 -25.65 -19.72 46.26
C LYS A 301 -24.48 -19.27 47.16
N GLY A 302 -23.47 -18.65 46.56
CA GLY A 302 -22.45 -17.87 47.27
C GLY A 302 -22.82 -16.38 47.28
N ASN A 303 -22.75 -15.76 48.45
CA ASN A 303 -23.07 -14.36 48.70
C ASN A 303 -22.11 -13.42 47.94
N ASN A 304 -22.62 -12.67 46.97
CA ASN A 304 -21.88 -11.63 46.27
C ASN A 304 -21.99 -10.30 47.03
N LEU A 305 -20.90 -9.89 47.69
CA LEU A 305 -20.68 -8.49 48.07
C LEU A 305 -20.43 -7.65 46.81
N PRO A 306 -20.90 -6.40 46.74
CA PRO A 306 -20.71 -5.52 45.59
C PRO A 306 -19.23 -5.18 45.45
N VAL A 307 -18.55 -5.83 44.51
CA VAL A 307 -17.20 -5.45 44.06
C VAL A 307 -17.32 -4.12 43.34
N SER A 308 -16.74 -3.07 43.90
CA SER A 308 -16.62 -1.77 43.24
C SER A 308 -15.92 -1.97 41.89
N PRO A 309 -16.42 -1.39 40.78
CA PRO A 309 -15.81 -1.53 39.49
C PRO A 309 -14.41 -0.92 39.54
N SER A 310 -13.37 -1.75 39.55
CA SER A 310 -12.00 -1.27 39.39
C SER A 310 -11.94 -0.66 38.00
N ILE A 311 -11.76 0.66 37.93
CA ILE A 311 -11.51 1.37 36.68
C ILE A 311 -10.22 0.79 36.13
N GLN A 312 -10.34 -0.12 35.17
CA GLN A 312 -9.20 -0.77 34.55
C GLN A 312 -8.61 0.25 33.58
N THR A 313 -7.57 0.93 34.03
CA THR A 313 -6.84 1.90 33.24
C THR A 313 -5.93 1.16 32.24
N SER A 314 -5.92 1.64 31.01
CA SER A 314 -5.12 1.07 29.92
C SER A 314 -3.71 1.65 29.91
N CYS A 315 -2.73 0.85 29.46
CA CYS A 315 -1.34 1.30 29.32
C CYS A 315 -1.26 2.51 28.36
N ARG A 316 -0.75 3.63 28.86
CA ARG A 316 -0.63 4.90 28.12
C ARG A 316 0.45 4.88 27.03
N GLY A 317 1.36 3.90 27.07
CA GLY A 317 2.53 3.88 26.17
C GLY A 317 3.61 4.88 26.61
N TYR A 318 4.75 4.85 25.93
CA TYR A 318 5.84 5.81 26.15
C TYR A 318 5.52 7.13 25.44
N ILE A 319 5.30 8.19 26.23
CA ILE A 319 4.96 9.51 25.71
C ILE A 319 6.25 10.26 25.37
N VAL A 320 6.40 10.64 24.10
CA VAL A 320 7.50 11.51 23.65
C VAL A 320 7.07 12.97 23.81
N PRO A 321 7.84 13.79 24.54
CA PRO A 321 7.58 15.22 24.59
C PRO A 321 7.87 15.84 23.22
N LEU A 322 6.87 16.54 22.68
CA LEU A 322 7.01 17.30 21.45
C LEU A 322 7.14 18.79 21.79
N SER A 323 7.96 19.50 21.02
CA SER A 323 8.05 20.96 21.10
C SER A 323 6.69 21.56 20.73
N ALA A 324 6.17 22.49 21.54
CA ALA A 324 4.84 23.08 21.39
C ALA A 324 4.58 23.75 20.01
N GLU A 325 5.65 24.04 19.26
CA GLU A 325 5.60 24.74 17.98
C GLU A 325 5.38 23.80 16.77
N LEU A 326 5.51 22.48 16.94
CA LEU A 326 5.50 21.54 15.81
C LEU A 326 4.43 20.47 15.98
N ARG A 327 3.72 20.18 14.88
CA ARG A 327 2.70 19.12 14.86
C ARG A 327 3.36 17.74 14.86
N PRO A 328 2.84 16.76 15.64
CA PRO A 328 3.39 15.40 15.74
C PRO A 328 3.66 14.73 14.39
N CYS A 329 2.75 14.90 13.43
CA CYS A 329 2.82 14.29 12.10
C CYS A 329 3.92 14.87 11.19
N ARG A 330 4.43 16.08 11.47
CA ARG A 330 5.54 16.68 10.73
C ARG A 330 6.90 16.33 11.33
N GLN A 331 6.95 16.01 12.62
CA GLN A 331 8.19 15.74 13.32
C GLN A 331 8.65 14.30 13.20
N TYR A 332 7.74 13.34 13.01
CA TYR A 332 8.10 11.93 12.89
C TYR A 332 8.18 11.52 11.41
N PRO A 333 9.37 11.57 10.77
CA PRO A 333 9.53 11.13 9.39
C PRO A 333 9.35 9.60 9.34
N TRP A 334 8.16 9.19 8.91
CA TRP A 334 7.79 7.80 8.66
C TRP A 334 8.76 7.07 7.71
N LEU A 335 9.56 7.81 6.94
CA LEU A 335 10.63 7.31 6.06
C LEU A 335 11.94 6.92 6.78
N LEU A 336 12.04 6.98 8.12
CA LEU A 336 13.24 6.51 8.84
C LEU A 336 13.20 5.00 9.18
N HIS A 337 12.23 4.24 8.66
CA HIS A 337 11.91 2.88 9.11
C HIS A 337 12.53 1.76 8.26
N ASP A 338 13.41 2.12 7.32
CA ASP A 338 13.73 1.26 6.17
C ASP A 338 14.68 0.08 6.48
N ILE A 339 15.27 0.03 7.69
CA ILE A 339 16.44 -0.84 7.93
C ILE A 339 16.18 -1.94 8.97
N LYS A 340 15.25 -1.78 9.92
CA LYS A 340 14.96 -2.80 10.95
C LYS A 340 13.49 -2.74 11.42
N PRO A 341 12.88 -3.89 11.76
CA PRO A 341 11.58 -3.90 12.43
C PRO A 341 11.70 -3.10 13.73
N LEU A 342 10.82 -2.12 13.90
CA LEU A 342 10.75 -1.30 15.10
C LEU A 342 10.37 -2.18 16.30
N GLN A 343 10.79 -1.79 17.50
CA GLN A 343 10.40 -2.48 18.74
C GLN A 343 9.10 -1.93 19.34
N TRP A 344 8.38 -1.11 18.58
CA TRP A 344 7.13 -0.47 18.96
C TRP A 344 6.17 -0.45 17.77
N ASP A 345 4.87 -0.41 18.07
CA ASP A 345 3.80 -0.18 17.10
C ASP A 345 3.85 1.27 16.58
N PRO A 346 3.24 1.56 15.41
CA PRO A 346 3.11 2.93 14.92
C PRO A 346 2.60 3.88 16.02
N PRO A 347 3.18 5.09 16.13
CA PRO A 347 2.82 6.00 17.21
C PRO A 347 1.33 6.34 17.16
N TYR A 348 0.69 6.29 18.33
CA TYR A 348 -0.62 6.90 18.54
C TYR A 348 -0.43 8.40 18.78
N ILE A 349 -1.11 9.23 17.99
CA ILE A 349 -1.08 10.68 18.15
C ILE A 349 -2.34 11.09 18.91
N ASP A 350 -2.17 11.55 20.15
CA ASP A 350 -3.22 12.21 20.89
C ASP A 350 -3.26 13.69 20.46
N THR A 351 -4.20 14.01 19.59
CA THR A 351 -4.36 15.37 19.05
C THR A 351 -4.89 16.36 20.09
N VAL A 352 -5.57 15.87 21.13
CA VAL A 352 -6.14 16.72 22.19
C VAL A 352 -5.03 17.19 23.11
N ASN A 353 -4.14 16.28 23.50
CA ASN A 353 -3.03 16.59 24.41
C ASN A 353 -1.72 16.93 23.69
N GLN A 354 -1.70 16.95 22.36
CA GLN A 354 -0.52 17.20 21.51
C GLN A 354 0.67 16.28 21.86
N HIS A 355 0.38 15.03 22.20
CA HIS A 355 1.39 14.06 22.59
C HIS A 355 1.45 12.89 21.61
N MET A 356 2.66 12.39 21.40
CA MET A 356 2.90 11.17 20.64
C MET A 356 3.23 10.04 21.60
N ALA A 357 2.45 8.96 21.56
CA ALA A 357 2.65 7.78 22.40
C ALA A 357 3.12 6.59 21.56
N PHE A 358 4.16 5.92 22.03
CA PHE A 358 4.71 4.71 21.44
C PHE A 358 4.39 3.50 22.32
N HIS A 359 3.77 2.48 21.74
CA HIS A 359 3.52 1.22 22.45
C HIS A 359 4.56 0.19 22.04
N ALA A 360 5.29 -0.36 23.02
CA ALA A 360 6.27 -1.40 22.74
C ALA A 360 5.60 -2.65 22.18
N ILE A 361 6.30 -3.38 21.30
CA ILE A 361 5.87 -4.71 20.89
C ILE A 361 5.78 -5.59 22.15
N GLY A 362 4.58 -6.12 22.40
CA GLY A 362 4.27 -6.86 23.62
C GLY A 362 3.78 -5.99 24.78
N CYS A 363 3.35 -4.75 24.53
CA CYS A 363 2.57 -3.98 25.49
C CYS A 363 1.42 -4.82 26.05
N CYS A 364 1.28 -4.92 27.37
CA CYS A 364 0.22 -5.72 27.99
C CYS A 364 -1.14 -5.01 28.02
N MET A 365 -1.24 -3.79 27.49
CA MET A 365 -2.44 -2.94 27.42
C MET A 365 -3.09 -2.58 28.76
N THR A 366 -2.64 -3.16 29.87
CA THR A 366 -3.04 -2.81 31.24
C THR A 366 -1.99 -1.90 31.87
N GLU A 367 -2.42 -0.92 32.68
CA GLU A 367 -1.47 -0.13 33.48
C GLU A 367 -0.67 -1.04 34.42
N ALA A 368 0.63 -0.78 34.53
CA ALA A 368 1.41 -1.29 35.65
C ALA A 368 1.35 -0.28 36.81
N GLU A 369 1.45 -0.78 38.04
CA GLU A 369 1.44 0.04 39.25
C GLU A 369 2.48 1.18 39.16
N GLY A 370 2.03 2.43 39.32
CA GLY A 370 2.88 3.60 39.54
C GLY A 370 2.73 4.71 38.49
N ASN A 371 2.88 4.41 37.19
CA ASN A 371 3.05 5.45 36.15
C ASN A 371 2.11 5.31 34.94
N GLY A 372 1.17 4.38 34.97
CA GLY A 372 0.25 4.14 33.85
C GLY A 372 0.92 3.58 32.59
N MET A 373 2.18 3.14 32.68
CA MET A 373 2.92 2.50 31.59
C MET A 373 3.30 1.09 32.00
N CYS A 374 3.14 0.12 31.09
CA CYS A 374 3.65 -1.23 31.32
C CYS A 374 5.18 -1.28 31.22
N ARG A 375 5.79 -2.33 31.80
CA ARG A 375 7.25 -2.54 31.78
C ARG A 375 7.87 -2.50 30.38
N ASN A 376 7.19 -3.06 29.38
CA ASN A 376 7.69 -3.07 28.00
C ASN A 376 7.70 -1.65 27.41
N CYS A 377 6.63 -0.87 27.61
CA CYS A 377 6.58 0.53 27.17
C CYS A 377 7.57 1.40 27.93
N TYR A 378 7.78 1.15 29.23
CA TYR A 378 8.81 1.86 30.00
C TYR A 378 10.22 1.65 29.41
N GLY A 379 10.53 0.42 28.96
CA GLY A 379 11.81 0.10 28.31
C GLY A 379 12.08 0.87 27.01
N LEU A 380 11.06 1.47 26.39
CA LEU A 380 11.27 2.35 25.22
C LEU A 380 12.04 3.63 25.58
N SER A 381 11.95 4.09 26.83
CA SER A 381 12.72 5.25 27.31
C SER A 381 14.24 5.03 27.28
N GLU A 382 14.67 3.77 27.39
CA GLU A 382 16.07 3.35 27.33
C GLU A 382 16.49 2.90 25.93
N ASN A 383 15.57 2.88 24.96
CA ASN A 383 15.86 2.42 23.61
C ASN A 383 16.67 3.47 22.83
N SER A 384 17.95 3.19 22.60
CA SER A 384 18.86 4.10 21.88
C SER A 384 18.42 4.46 20.46
N SER A 385 17.67 3.59 19.77
CA SER A 385 17.15 3.89 18.44
C SER A 385 16.00 4.89 18.50
N LEU A 386 15.05 4.69 19.43
CA LEU A 386 13.96 5.63 19.66
C LEU A 386 14.52 6.99 20.10
N SER A 387 15.45 7.00 21.05
CA SER A 387 16.12 8.21 21.52
C SER A 387 16.79 9.00 20.37
N LYS A 388 17.48 8.31 19.44
CA LYS A 388 18.06 8.94 18.24
C LYS A 388 17.02 9.50 17.28
N ILE A 389 15.87 8.85 17.15
CA ILE A 389 14.76 9.36 16.33
C ILE A 389 14.21 10.61 17.00
N VAL A 390 13.90 10.55 18.29
CA VAL A 390 13.39 11.67 19.09
C VAL A 390 14.36 12.87 19.08
N GLN A 391 15.67 12.64 19.10
CA GLN A 391 16.67 13.71 18.99
C GLN A 391 16.72 14.40 17.62
N ARG A 392 16.20 13.76 16.57
CA ARG A 392 16.12 14.34 15.21
C ARG A 392 14.79 15.04 14.94
N MET A 393 13.79 14.81 15.80
CA MET A 393 12.48 15.49 15.80
C MET A 393 12.60 16.89 16.40
#